data_AF-A0A7C2PTC0-F1
#
_entry.id   AF-A0A7C2PTC0-F1
#
_cell.length_a   1.000
_cell.length_b   1.000
_cell.length_c   1.000
_cell.angle_alpha   90.00
_cell.angle_beta   90.00
_cell.angle_gamma   90.00
#
_symmetry.space_group_name_H-M   'P 1'
#
loop_
_entity.id
_entity.type
_entity.pdbx_description
1 polymer ?
#
loop_
_entity_poly.entity_id
_entity_poly.type
_entity_poly.pdbx_seq_one_letter_code
_entity_poly.pdbx_strand_id
1 'polypeptide(L)'
;MSRSRFPRILLAGLLVAGGCDRAARQAQTQGGTAATDSAAATPQKSAASESDLESVSQFVRDSTPPPAARLPEGHPAIDRQSPAAVAPPGASDAPSAAAAHGLNFEAPGAWRSQPPSSQMRVSQFLLPRAEGDNEDGELVVFYFGPQGAGSVEANLDRWRGMFTEADGKPVGDDAVRIDKRTVNGLAVTRLDVSGRYAPSAMPGMAATAPRDGYRMFAAVVEGPQGPLFLKATGPAATMAAHEQAFAQFLNSFRP
;
A
#
# COMPACT_ATOMS: atom_id res chain seq x y z
N MET A 1 44.87 -39.10 -6.27
CA MET A 1 45.41 -39.67 -5.01
C MET A 1 46.34 -38.64 -4.39
N SER A 2 45.87 -37.88 -3.40
CA SER A 2 46.73 -37.03 -2.57
C SER A 2 46.28 -37.16 -1.12
N ARG A 3 47.24 -37.39 -0.23
CA ARG A 3 47.07 -37.84 1.15
C ARG A 3 46.87 -36.66 2.11
N SER A 4 46.00 -36.90 3.09
CA SER A 4 45.97 -36.43 4.49
C SER A 4 46.84 -35.23 4.92
N ARG A 5 46.23 -34.33 5.72
CA ARG A 5 46.45 -34.24 7.18
C ARG A 5 45.60 -33.11 7.80
N PHE A 6 44.77 -33.48 8.79
CA PHE A 6 44.21 -32.60 9.80
C PHE A 6 45.31 -32.12 10.77
N PRO A 7 45.07 -30.99 11.46
CA PRO A 7 45.29 -30.96 12.90
C PRO A 7 44.05 -30.49 13.67
N ARG A 8 43.76 -31.26 14.73
CA ARG A 8 42.95 -30.85 15.88
C ARG A 8 43.80 -29.89 16.73
N ILE A 9 43.21 -28.78 17.18
CA ILE A 9 43.66 -28.07 18.40
C ILE A 9 42.44 -27.87 19.29
N LEU A 10 42.62 -28.21 20.56
CA LEU A 10 41.73 -28.19 21.70
C LEU A 10 42.14 -27.02 22.64
N LEU A 11 41.25 -26.70 23.60
CA LEU A 11 41.38 -25.78 24.77
C LEU A 11 41.22 -24.28 24.48
N ALA A 12 40.58 -23.43 25.30
CA ALA A 12 39.94 -23.49 26.62
C ALA A 12 38.92 -22.30 26.65
N GLY A 13 37.75 -22.33 27.31
CA GLY A 13 37.56 -22.40 28.76
C GLY A 13 37.68 -21.01 29.42
N LEU A 14 36.58 -20.24 29.51
CA LEU A 14 36.38 -19.29 30.62
C LEU A 14 34.88 -19.01 30.84
N LEU A 15 34.35 -19.57 31.94
CA LEU A 15 33.13 -19.13 32.61
C LEU A 15 33.40 -17.81 33.33
N VAL A 16 32.46 -16.87 33.27
CA VAL A 16 32.31 -15.84 34.30
C VAL A 16 30.90 -15.95 34.86
N ALA A 17 30.83 -16.44 36.10
CA ALA A 17 29.68 -16.30 36.98
C ALA A 17 29.93 -15.10 37.91
N GLY A 18 28.91 -14.29 38.14
CA GLY A 18 28.91 -13.23 39.15
C GLY A 18 27.47 -12.74 39.34
N GLY A 19 26.84 -13.20 40.42
CA GLY A 19 25.47 -12.89 40.78
C GLY A 19 25.34 -11.78 41.83
N CYS A 20 24.06 -11.56 42.20
CA CYS A 20 23.52 -10.87 43.39
C CYS A 20 23.80 -9.37 43.53
N ASP A 21 22.74 -8.55 43.54
CA ASP A 21 22.17 -8.17 44.83
C ASP A 21 20.72 -7.67 44.76
N ARG A 22 19.99 -7.99 45.82
CA ARG A 22 18.57 -7.75 46.05
C ARG A 22 18.48 -6.85 47.27
N ALA A 23 17.95 -5.64 47.14
CA ALA A 23 17.64 -4.82 48.31
C ALA A 23 16.36 -4.02 48.10
N ALA A 24 15.33 -4.44 48.82
CA ALA A 24 14.12 -3.70 49.09
C ALA A 24 14.38 -2.63 50.18
N ARG A 25 13.67 -1.49 50.14
CA ARG A 25 13.09 -0.88 51.34
C ARG A 25 12.02 0.16 50.99
N GLN A 26 10.88 0.00 51.65
CA GLN A 26 9.74 0.90 51.72
C GLN A 26 9.90 1.94 52.85
N ALA A 27 9.00 2.93 52.79
CA ALA A 27 8.44 3.77 53.88
C ALA A 27 9.27 5.03 54.21
N GLN A 28 8.73 6.24 54.45
CA GLN A 28 7.49 6.70 55.11
C GLN A 28 7.16 8.15 54.62
N THR A 29 5.92 8.48 54.21
CA THR A 29 4.80 9.13 54.94
C THR A 29 5.09 10.41 55.76
N GLN A 30 4.45 11.52 55.36
CA GLN A 30 3.71 12.55 56.14
C GLN A 30 3.26 13.64 55.12
N GLY A 31 2.05 14.19 55.05
CA GLY A 31 0.87 14.23 55.92
C GLY A 31 0.32 15.67 55.90
N GLY A 32 -0.89 15.92 55.40
CA GLY A 32 -1.52 17.26 55.43
C GLY A 32 -2.83 17.41 54.61
N THR A 33 -3.95 17.04 55.24
CA THR A 33 -5.34 17.59 55.21
C THR A 33 -5.66 18.75 54.23
N ALA A 34 -6.84 18.93 53.64
CA ALA A 34 -8.15 18.27 53.63
C ALA A 34 -9.02 18.96 52.54
N ALA A 35 -10.12 18.30 52.16
CA ALA A 35 -11.40 18.83 51.66
C ALA A 35 -11.83 18.22 50.31
N THR A 36 -12.89 17.43 50.43
CA THR A 36 -13.77 16.88 49.40
C THR A 36 -14.44 17.98 48.59
N ASP A 37 -14.40 17.86 47.26
CA ASP A 37 -15.63 17.99 46.49
C ASP A 37 -15.56 17.12 45.23
N SER A 38 -16.64 16.39 45.00
CA SER A 38 -16.77 15.34 43.99
C SER A 38 -17.68 15.86 42.88
N ALA A 39 -17.13 16.10 41.69
CA ALA A 39 -17.92 16.21 40.47
C ALA A 39 -17.09 15.73 39.29
N ALA A 40 -17.40 14.50 38.85
CA ALA A 40 -16.87 13.91 37.64
C ALA A 40 -17.42 14.67 36.41
N ALA A 41 -16.53 15.27 35.62
CA ALA A 41 -16.85 15.81 34.30
C ALA A 41 -16.41 14.81 33.23
N THR A 42 -17.39 14.11 32.65
CA THR A 42 -17.24 13.25 31.47
C THR A 42 -16.96 14.10 30.23
N PRO A 43 -16.03 13.73 29.34
CA PRO A 43 -15.88 14.40 28.05
C PRO A 43 -16.99 13.94 27.10
N GLN A 44 -17.93 14.84 26.82
CA GLN A 44 -19.04 14.58 25.90
C GLN A 44 -18.55 14.72 24.45
N LYS A 45 -18.54 13.59 23.74
CA LYS A 45 -18.30 13.46 22.30
C LYS A 45 -19.45 14.18 21.56
N SER A 46 -19.16 15.31 20.92
CA SER A 46 -20.11 16.03 20.07
C SER A 46 -20.38 15.18 18.82
N ALA A 47 -21.50 14.46 18.82
CA ALA A 47 -22.12 13.92 17.62
C ALA A 47 -23.23 14.90 17.23
N ALA A 48 -23.24 15.38 15.98
CA ALA A 48 -24.35 16.15 15.45
C ALA A 48 -25.64 15.32 15.60
N SER A 49 -26.67 15.93 16.17
CA SER A 49 -27.96 15.27 16.37
C SER A 49 -28.68 15.12 15.03
N GLU A 50 -29.56 14.13 14.89
CA GLU A 50 -30.33 13.91 13.65
C GLU A 50 -31.13 15.17 13.26
N SER A 51 -31.56 15.97 14.23
CA SER A 51 -32.17 17.29 14.01
C SER A 51 -31.26 18.30 13.31
N ASP A 52 -29.94 18.22 13.50
CA ASP A 52 -28.99 19.12 12.83
C ASP A 52 -28.84 18.77 11.34
N LEU A 53 -28.89 17.48 11.00
CA LEU A 53 -28.81 17.00 9.62
C LEU A 53 -30.10 17.24 8.84
N GLU A 54 -31.24 17.18 9.52
CA GLU A 54 -32.55 17.47 8.94
C GLU A 54 -32.70 18.98 8.67
N SER A 55 -32.20 19.82 9.56
CA SER A 55 -32.15 21.29 9.39
C SER A 55 -31.32 21.71 8.19
N VAL A 56 -30.15 21.08 7.98
CA VAL A 56 -29.30 21.33 6.81
C VAL A 56 -29.96 20.83 5.52
N SER A 57 -30.61 19.67 5.56
CA SER A 57 -31.32 19.10 4.40
C SER A 57 -32.53 19.94 3.98
N GLN A 58 -33.23 20.54 4.95
CA GLN A 58 -34.35 21.43 4.69
C GLN A 58 -33.90 22.77 4.10
N PHE A 59 -32.78 23.33 4.59
CA PHE A 59 -32.18 24.54 4.02
C PHE A 59 -31.76 24.38 2.55
N VAL A 60 -31.22 23.21 2.19
CA VAL A 60 -30.85 22.89 0.80
C VAL A 60 -32.09 22.73 -0.09
N ARG A 61 -33.19 22.19 0.43
CA ARG A 61 -34.45 21.99 -0.31
C ARG A 61 -35.24 23.30 -0.52
N ASP A 62 -35.21 24.21 0.44
CA ASP A 62 -35.90 25.52 0.35
C ASP A 62 -35.11 26.58 -0.43
N SER A 63 -33.85 26.31 -0.77
CA SER A 63 -33.02 27.20 -1.59
C SER A 63 -33.39 27.09 -3.07
N THR A 64 -34.28 27.95 -3.55
CA THR A 64 -34.53 28.10 -4.99
C THR A 64 -33.31 28.77 -5.65
N PRO A 65 -32.71 28.20 -6.72
CA PRO A 65 -31.64 28.88 -7.44
C PRO A 65 -32.14 30.20 -8.03
N PRO A 66 -31.36 31.29 -8.00
CA PRO A 66 -31.78 32.53 -8.65
C PRO A 66 -31.98 32.27 -10.16
N PRO A 67 -33.02 32.84 -10.79
CA PRO A 67 -33.17 32.75 -12.23
C PRO A 67 -31.96 33.38 -12.90
N ALA A 68 -31.40 32.69 -13.90
CA ALA A 68 -30.30 33.19 -14.70
C ALA A 68 -30.62 34.62 -15.18
N ALA A 69 -29.81 35.59 -14.73
CA ALA A 69 -29.91 36.97 -15.19
C ALA A 69 -29.81 36.98 -16.72
N ARG A 70 -30.88 37.41 -17.40
CA ARG A 70 -30.82 37.70 -18.83
C ARG A 70 -29.98 38.97 -18.98
N LEU A 71 -28.82 38.84 -19.62
CA LEU A 71 -27.95 39.98 -19.95
C LEU A 71 -28.64 40.88 -21.00
N PRO A 72 -28.39 42.21 -20.99
CA PRO A 72 -29.00 43.17 -21.91
C PRO A 72 -28.57 42.97 -23.38
N GLU A 73 -29.39 43.46 -24.33
CA GLU A 73 -29.16 43.30 -25.77
C GLU A 73 -27.94 44.10 -26.24
N GLY A 74 -26.95 43.42 -26.85
CA GLY A 74 -25.76 44.05 -27.45
C GLY A 74 -24.40 43.36 -27.23
N HIS A 75 -24.34 42.25 -26.50
CA HIS A 75 -23.08 41.50 -26.32
C HIS A 75 -22.75 40.60 -27.54
N PRO A 76 -21.48 40.54 -28.00
CA PRO A 76 -21.09 39.58 -29.03
C PRO A 76 -21.35 38.15 -28.54
N ALA A 77 -21.73 37.25 -29.45
CA ALA A 77 -21.99 35.85 -29.12
C ALA A 77 -20.70 35.22 -28.56
N ILE A 78 -20.70 34.92 -27.26
CA ILE A 78 -19.76 33.95 -26.70
C ILE A 78 -20.30 32.60 -27.11
N ASP A 79 -19.64 31.96 -28.08
CA ASP A 79 -19.85 30.55 -28.38
C ASP A 79 -19.82 29.77 -27.07
N ARG A 80 -20.96 29.22 -26.66
CA ARG A 80 -21.02 28.23 -25.60
C ARG A 80 -20.41 26.94 -26.13
N GLN A 81 -19.10 26.91 -26.30
CA GLN A 81 -18.39 25.68 -26.01
C GLN A 81 -18.51 25.50 -24.50
N SER A 82 -19.55 24.78 -24.09
CA SER A 82 -19.63 24.21 -22.76
C SER A 82 -18.25 23.64 -22.42
N PRO A 83 -17.63 24.02 -21.28
CA PRO A 83 -16.56 23.19 -20.75
C PRO A 83 -17.17 21.80 -20.64
N ALA A 84 -16.63 20.84 -21.38
CA ALA A 84 -16.97 19.45 -21.20
C ALA A 84 -16.90 19.20 -19.69
N ALA A 85 -18.00 18.76 -19.10
CA ALA A 85 -17.98 18.30 -17.73
C ALA A 85 -16.85 17.28 -17.65
N VAL A 86 -15.81 17.59 -16.88
CA VAL A 86 -14.80 16.60 -16.53
C VAL A 86 -15.55 15.63 -15.64
N ALA A 87 -16.09 14.58 -16.26
CA ALA A 87 -16.60 13.43 -15.53
C ALA A 87 -15.46 12.96 -14.60
N PRO A 88 -15.74 12.56 -13.36
CA PRO A 88 -14.76 11.79 -12.60
C PRO A 88 -14.37 10.59 -13.48
N PRO A 89 -13.10 10.12 -13.48
CA PRO A 89 -12.74 8.93 -14.22
C PRO A 89 -13.51 7.75 -13.61
N GLY A 90 -14.68 7.47 -14.16
CA GLY A 90 -15.39 6.23 -13.99
C GLY A 90 -14.51 5.14 -14.59
N ALA A 91 -14.40 4.02 -13.89
CA ALA A 91 -13.82 2.82 -14.47
C ALA A 91 -14.52 2.57 -15.82
N SER A 92 -13.75 2.62 -16.90
CA SER A 92 -14.20 2.16 -18.21
C SER A 92 -13.87 0.68 -18.25
N ASP A 93 -14.80 -0.20 -18.60
CA ASP A 93 -14.50 -1.65 -18.64
C ASP A 93 -13.43 -2.02 -19.69
N ALA A 94 -13.09 -1.08 -20.59
CA ALA A 94 -12.04 -1.27 -21.58
C ALA A 94 -10.63 -1.06 -20.99
N PRO A 95 -9.64 -1.91 -21.34
CA PRO A 95 -8.26 -1.69 -20.97
C PRO A 95 -7.73 -0.31 -21.41
N SER A 96 -6.87 0.29 -20.58
CA SER A 96 -6.24 1.58 -20.85
C SER A 96 -4.75 1.41 -21.13
N ALA A 97 -4.32 1.83 -22.32
CA ALA A 97 -2.91 1.77 -22.73
C ALA A 97 -2.07 2.82 -22.01
N ALA A 98 -0.87 2.44 -21.59
CA ALA A 98 0.13 3.30 -20.98
C ALA A 98 1.53 2.86 -21.40
N ALA A 99 2.50 3.75 -21.25
CA ALA A 99 3.89 3.50 -21.58
C ALA A 99 4.82 4.07 -20.51
N ALA A 100 5.89 3.35 -20.20
CA ALA A 100 6.94 3.80 -19.32
C ALA A 100 8.27 3.14 -19.69
N HIS A 101 9.33 3.94 -19.80
CA HIS A 101 10.73 3.46 -19.96
C HIS A 101 10.93 2.40 -21.06
N GLY A 102 10.39 2.66 -22.26
CA GLY A 102 10.53 1.78 -23.42
C GLY A 102 9.72 0.48 -23.31
N LEU A 103 8.66 0.50 -22.50
CA LEU A 103 7.66 -0.56 -22.41
C LEU A 103 6.26 0.04 -22.54
N ASN A 104 5.41 -0.63 -23.30
CA ASN A 104 3.98 -0.38 -23.41
C ASN A 104 3.22 -1.47 -22.66
N PHE A 105 2.10 -1.12 -22.03
CA PHE A 105 1.23 -2.05 -21.30
C PHE A 105 -0.22 -1.55 -21.27
N GLU A 106 -1.15 -2.42 -20.92
CA GLU A 106 -2.59 -2.14 -20.89
C GLU A 106 -3.15 -2.47 -19.51
N ALA A 107 -3.50 -1.43 -18.75
CA ALA A 107 -4.15 -1.58 -17.46
C ALA A 107 -5.58 -2.09 -17.65
N PRO A 108 -6.02 -3.13 -16.93
CA PRO A 108 -7.41 -3.55 -16.88
C PRO A 108 -8.37 -2.38 -16.63
N GLY A 109 -9.47 -2.32 -17.37
CA GLY A 109 -10.38 -1.17 -17.34
C GLY A 109 -11.03 -0.89 -15.98
N ALA A 110 -11.25 -1.94 -15.19
CA ALA A 110 -11.74 -1.83 -13.83
C ALA A 110 -10.79 -1.05 -12.89
N TRP A 111 -9.51 -0.92 -13.23
CA TRP A 111 -8.54 -0.22 -12.40
C TRP A 111 -8.62 1.29 -12.62
N ARG A 112 -8.64 2.04 -11.52
CA ARG A 112 -8.68 3.51 -11.57
C ARG A 112 -7.26 4.06 -11.55
N SER A 113 -6.84 4.73 -12.62
CA SER A 113 -5.55 5.42 -12.66
C SER A 113 -5.48 6.55 -11.63
N GLN A 114 -4.32 6.70 -11.00
CA GLN A 114 -4.02 7.79 -10.07
C GLN A 114 -2.74 8.52 -10.48
N PRO A 115 -2.64 9.83 -10.21
CA PRO A 115 -1.37 10.53 -10.29
C PRO A 115 -0.32 9.85 -9.40
N PRO A 116 0.88 9.51 -9.91
CA PRO A 116 1.92 8.92 -9.10
C PRO A 116 2.34 9.83 -7.95
N SER A 117 2.39 9.29 -6.73
CA SER A 117 2.68 10.06 -5.51
C SER A 117 4.16 10.37 -5.25
N SER A 118 5.08 9.85 -6.08
CA SER A 118 6.51 10.16 -6.00
C SER A 118 7.20 9.98 -7.35
N GLN A 119 8.39 10.56 -7.51
CA GLN A 119 9.15 10.54 -8.77
C GLN A 119 9.56 9.12 -9.23
N MET A 120 9.67 8.17 -8.30
CA MET A 120 10.02 6.78 -8.63
C MET A 120 8.82 5.97 -9.12
N ARG A 121 7.59 6.48 -8.92
CA ARG A 121 6.35 5.86 -9.38
C ARG A 121 6.06 6.37 -10.79
N VAL A 122 6.06 5.48 -11.76
CA VAL A 122 5.81 5.82 -13.17
C VAL A 122 4.36 5.56 -13.55
N SER A 123 3.66 4.72 -12.79
CA SER A 123 2.21 4.54 -12.88
C SER A 123 1.66 4.09 -11.54
N GLN A 124 0.42 4.47 -11.25
CA GLN A 124 -0.28 4.11 -10.02
C GLN A 124 -1.77 3.89 -10.31
N PHE A 125 -2.34 2.85 -9.71
CA PHE A 125 -3.74 2.46 -9.91
C PHE A 125 -4.37 2.02 -8.60
N LEU A 126 -5.66 2.32 -8.41
CA LEU A 126 -6.51 1.68 -7.43
C LEU A 126 -7.21 0.47 -8.06
N LEU A 127 -7.15 -0.65 -7.35
CA LEU A 127 -7.84 -1.89 -7.66
C LEU A 127 -9.11 -1.92 -6.81
N PRO A 128 -10.31 -1.84 -7.43
CA PRO A 128 -11.56 -1.81 -6.67
C PRO A 128 -11.66 -2.96 -5.67
N ARG A 129 -12.03 -2.63 -4.42
CA ARG A 129 -12.24 -3.61 -3.35
C ARG A 129 -13.26 -4.67 -3.73
N ALA A 130 -13.03 -5.90 -3.26
CA ALA A 130 -14.04 -6.94 -3.27
C ALA A 130 -15.17 -6.63 -2.28
N GLU A 131 -16.33 -7.25 -2.49
CA GLU A 131 -17.43 -7.17 -1.53
C GLU A 131 -16.98 -7.70 -0.15
N GLY A 132 -17.31 -6.96 0.91
CA GLY A 132 -16.92 -7.28 2.28
C GLY A 132 -15.57 -6.72 2.75
N ASP A 133 -14.67 -6.34 1.83
CA ASP A 133 -13.41 -5.67 2.20
C ASP A 133 -13.64 -4.17 2.41
N ASN A 134 -12.87 -3.54 3.29
CA ASN A 134 -13.04 -2.11 3.64
C ASN A 134 -12.16 -1.15 2.83
N GLU A 135 -11.26 -1.67 2.00
CA GLU A 135 -10.29 -0.86 1.27
C GLU A 135 -9.96 -1.44 -0.10
N ASP A 136 -9.65 -0.55 -1.05
CA ASP A 136 -9.15 -0.91 -2.37
C ASP A 136 -7.72 -1.49 -2.28
N GLY A 137 -7.33 -2.26 -3.29
CA GLY A 137 -5.91 -2.55 -3.52
C GLY A 137 -5.20 -1.36 -4.19
N GLU A 138 -3.88 -1.29 -4.06
CA GLU A 138 -3.04 -0.34 -4.81
C GLU A 138 -2.07 -1.12 -5.69
N LEU A 139 -1.98 -0.78 -6.98
CA LEU A 139 -0.89 -1.20 -7.87
C LEU A 139 -0.01 -0.02 -8.22
N VAL A 140 1.29 -0.24 -8.12
CA VAL A 140 2.30 0.76 -8.43
C VAL A 140 3.34 0.15 -9.35
N VAL A 141 3.67 0.87 -10.42
CA VAL A 141 4.81 0.58 -11.29
C VAL A 141 5.93 1.53 -10.92
N PHE A 142 7.05 0.97 -10.48
CA PHE A 142 8.26 1.71 -10.12
C PHE A 142 9.33 1.55 -11.19
N TYR A 143 10.11 2.62 -11.35
CA TYR A 143 11.35 2.61 -12.11
C TYR A 143 12.45 3.26 -11.29
N PHE A 144 13.58 2.57 -11.16
CA PHE A 144 14.72 3.00 -10.34
C PHE A 144 15.96 3.33 -11.19
N GLY A 145 15.79 3.50 -12.51
CA GLY A 145 16.90 3.70 -13.44
C GLY A 145 17.35 2.41 -14.13
N PRO A 146 18.29 2.52 -15.09
CA PRO A 146 18.70 1.38 -15.94
C PRO A 146 19.32 0.23 -15.16
N GLN A 147 19.99 0.52 -14.03
CA GLN A 147 20.59 -0.48 -13.15
C GLN A 147 19.56 -1.14 -12.20
N GLY A 148 18.32 -0.64 -12.18
CA GLY A 148 17.28 -1.12 -11.28
C GLY A 148 17.59 -0.87 -9.80
N ALA A 149 16.99 -1.71 -8.94
CA ALA A 149 17.14 -1.63 -7.48
C ALA A 149 17.76 -2.91 -6.91
N GLY A 150 18.88 -3.36 -7.46
CA GLY A 150 19.55 -4.63 -7.12
C GLY A 150 19.06 -5.83 -7.94
N SER A 151 19.45 -7.04 -7.56
CA SER A 151 19.03 -8.26 -8.27
C SER A 151 17.52 -8.55 -8.12
N VAL A 152 16.98 -9.34 -9.06
CA VAL A 152 15.58 -9.79 -9.00
C VAL A 152 15.34 -10.55 -7.71
N GLU A 153 16.19 -11.51 -7.37
CA GLU A 153 16.10 -12.33 -6.17
C GLU A 153 16.12 -11.48 -4.89
N ALA A 154 17.00 -10.47 -4.80
CA ALA A 154 17.03 -9.56 -3.64
C ALA A 154 15.78 -8.69 -3.52
N ASN A 155 15.06 -8.44 -4.61
CA ASN A 155 13.74 -7.79 -4.54
C ASN A 155 12.66 -8.76 -4.05
N LEU A 156 12.67 -10.00 -4.52
CA LEU A 156 11.73 -11.04 -4.05
C LEU A 156 11.88 -11.30 -2.55
N ASP A 157 13.12 -11.43 -2.07
CA ASP A 157 13.40 -11.65 -0.64
C ASP A 157 12.92 -10.47 0.21
N ARG A 158 13.10 -9.23 -0.26
CA ARG A 158 12.59 -8.04 0.42
C ARG A 158 11.07 -8.01 0.46
N TRP A 159 10.40 -8.32 -0.65
CA TRP A 159 8.94 -8.36 -0.68
C TRP A 159 8.37 -9.48 0.18
N ARG A 160 8.98 -10.67 0.16
CA ARG A 160 8.64 -11.76 1.10
C ARG A 160 8.84 -11.31 2.55
N GLY A 161 9.93 -10.62 2.85
CA GLY A 161 10.26 -10.11 4.19
C GLY A 161 9.31 -9.01 4.70
N MET A 162 8.42 -8.48 3.86
CA MET A 162 7.33 -7.59 4.28
C MET A 162 6.13 -8.36 4.84
N PHE A 163 6.17 -9.69 4.84
CA PHE A 163 5.10 -10.55 5.32
C PHE A 163 5.54 -11.45 6.46
N THR A 164 4.67 -11.57 7.45
CA THR A 164 4.79 -12.50 8.57
C THR A 164 3.50 -13.30 8.75
N GLU A 165 3.57 -14.38 9.51
CA GLU A 165 2.40 -15.05 10.05
C GLU A 165 1.76 -14.22 11.18
N ALA A 166 0.56 -14.62 11.61
CA ALA A 166 -0.17 -13.92 12.68
C ALA A 166 0.59 -13.88 14.02
N ASP A 167 1.53 -14.80 14.25
CA ASP A 167 2.41 -14.83 15.43
C ASP A 167 3.71 -14.02 15.25
N GLY A 168 3.89 -13.37 14.09
CA GLY A 168 5.05 -12.53 13.77
C GLY A 168 6.24 -13.28 13.19
N LYS A 169 6.17 -14.61 13.01
CA LYS A 169 7.23 -15.38 12.34
C LYS A 169 7.26 -15.10 10.83
N PRO A 170 8.39 -15.33 10.15
CA PRO A 170 8.43 -15.28 8.69
C PRO A 170 7.39 -16.22 8.08
N VAL A 171 6.77 -15.81 6.97
CA VAL A 171 5.84 -16.67 6.23
C VAL A 171 6.51 -17.94 5.71
N GLY A 172 5.81 -19.07 5.85
CA GLY A 172 6.18 -20.35 5.24
C GLY A 172 6.26 -20.30 3.71
N ASP A 173 6.88 -21.32 3.12
CA ASP A 173 7.01 -21.43 1.66
C ASP A 173 5.67 -21.70 0.96
N ASP A 174 4.67 -22.20 1.67
CA ASP A 174 3.30 -22.42 1.20
C ASP A 174 2.53 -21.11 0.97
N ALA A 175 2.90 -20.05 1.69
CA ALA A 175 2.32 -18.71 1.55
C ALA A 175 2.98 -17.88 0.44
N VAL A 176 4.01 -18.42 -0.24
CA VAL A 176 4.79 -17.72 -1.27
C VAL A 176 4.82 -18.53 -2.56
N ARG A 177 4.36 -17.94 -3.66
CA ARG A 177 4.48 -18.51 -4.99
C ARG A 177 5.33 -17.60 -5.87
N ILE A 178 6.36 -18.17 -6.51
CA ILE A 178 7.21 -17.48 -7.46
C ILE A 178 7.07 -18.15 -8.82
N ASP A 179 6.86 -17.35 -9.86
CA ASP A 179 6.84 -17.81 -11.25
C ASP A 179 7.76 -16.97 -12.13
N LYS A 180 8.51 -17.64 -13.01
CA LYS A 180 9.39 -17.01 -14.01
C LYS A 180 8.88 -17.38 -15.40
N ARG A 181 8.72 -16.39 -16.28
CA ARG A 181 8.23 -16.60 -17.63
C ARG A 181 8.74 -15.53 -18.59
N THR A 182 8.57 -15.78 -19.88
CA THR A 182 8.82 -14.80 -20.93
C THR A 182 7.50 -14.30 -21.49
N VAL A 183 7.34 -12.98 -21.59
CA VAL A 183 6.16 -12.32 -22.16
C VAL A 183 6.64 -11.39 -23.26
N ASN A 184 6.21 -11.59 -24.50
CA ASN A 184 6.56 -10.73 -25.64
C ASN A 184 8.08 -10.44 -25.76
N GLY A 185 8.91 -11.44 -25.45
CA GLY A 185 10.38 -11.33 -25.45
C GLY A 185 11.01 -10.74 -24.18
N LEU A 186 10.21 -10.32 -23.20
CA LEU A 186 10.64 -9.77 -21.91
C LEU A 186 10.70 -10.87 -20.85
N ALA A 187 11.76 -10.88 -20.03
CA ALA A 187 11.80 -11.73 -18.85
C ALA A 187 10.92 -11.13 -17.75
N VAL A 188 10.03 -11.96 -17.19
CA VAL A 188 9.11 -11.58 -16.12
C VAL A 188 9.27 -12.56 -14.97
N THR A 189 9.61 -12.04 -13.79
CA THR A 189 9.60 -12.80 -12.54
C THR A 189 8.52 -12.24 -11.63
N ARG A 190 7.55 -13.07 -11.25
CA ARG A 190 6.43 -12.72 -10.38
C ARG A 190 6.54 -13.41 -9.04
N LEU A 191 6.09 -12.70 -8.00
CA LEU A 191 5.87 -13.20 -6.66
C LEU A 191 4.43 -12.93 -6.23
N ASP A 192 3.88 -13.88 -5.50
CA ASP A 192 2.56 -13.85 -4.90
C ASP A 192 2.72 -14.31 -3.45
N VAL A 193 2.42 -13.44 -2.50
CA VAL A 193 2.61 -13.70 -1.07
C VAL A 193 1.40 -13.21 -0.28
N SER A 194 1.00 -13.98 0.73
CA SER A 194 -0.07 -13.60 1.66
C SER A 194 0.40 -13.66 3.12
N GLY A 195 -0.20 -12.86 3.99
CA GLY A 195 0.10 -12.87 5.42
C GLY A 195 -0.22 -11.55 6.12
N ARG A 196 0.37 -11.34 7.29
CA ARG A 196 0.43 -10.04 7.97
C ARG A 196 1.45 -9.16 7.27
N TYR A 197 0.97 -8.12 6.61
CA TYR A 197 1.78 -7.20 5.81
C TYR A 197 2.30 -6.04 6.65
N ALA A 198 3.62 -5.83 6.63
CA ALA A 198 4.27 -4.64 7.17
C ALA A 198 5.08 -3.96 6.05
N PRO A 199 4.68 -2.77 5.57
CA PRO A 199 5.46 -2.06 4.57
C PRO A 199 6.84 -1.70 5.11
N SER A 200 7.87 -1.82 4.28
CA SER A 200 9.23 -1.46 4.64
C SER A 200 9.29 -0.02 5.15
N ALA A 201 9.80 0.17 6.36
CA ALA A 201 10.04 1.50 6.91
C ALA A 201 11.18 2.17 6.12
N MET A 202 10.95 3.41 5.68
CA MET A 202 12.04 4.25 5.18
C MET A 202 12.84 4.76 6.39
N PRO A 203 14.18 4.85 6.31
CA PRO A 203 14.98 5.43 7.38
C PRO A 203 14.47 6.82 7.78
N GLY A 204 14.20 7.03 9.07
CA GLY A 204 13.67 8.29 9.60
C GLY A 204 12.16 8.48 9.48
N MET A 205 11.41 7.52 8.94
CA MET A 205 9.94 7.50 8.96
C MET A 205 9.43 6.51 10.01
N ALA A 206 8.32 6.87 10.66
CA ALA A 206 7.62 5.93 11.54
C ALA A 206 7.15 4.71 10.74
N ALA A 207 7.32 3.52 11.31
CA ALA A 207 6.82 2.29 10.70
C ALA A 207 5.29 2.35 10.62
N THR A 208 4.74 1.99 9.47
CA THR A 208 3.29 1.81 9.33
C THR A 208 2.86 0.59 10.14
N ALA A 209 1.69 0.67 10.77
CA ALA A 209 1.12 -0.47 11.50
C ALA A 209 0.96 -1.68 10.56
N PRO A 210 1.33 -2.90 11.01
CA PRO A 210 1.09 -4.12 10.25
C PRO A 210 -0.42 -4.34 10.00
N ARG A 211 -0.75 -4.98 8.88
CA ARG A 211 -2.13 -5.27 8.46
C ARG A 211 -2.31 -6.75 8.19
N ASP A 212 -3.29 -7.33 8.86
CA ASP A 212 -3.61 -8.76 8.74
C ASP A 212 -4.42 -9.07 7.48
N GLY A 213 -4.31 -10.31 7.00
CA GLY A 213 -5.13 -10.80 5.89
C GLY A 213 -4.83 -10.09 4.58
N TYR A 214 -3.58 -9.73 4.34
CA TYR A 214 -3.14 -9.04 3.14
C TYR A 214 -2.50 -10.01 2.15
N ARG A 215 -2.51 -9.62 0.87
CA ARG A 215 -1.79 -10.30 -0.21
C ARG A 215 -1.06 -9.29 -1.07
N MET A 216 0.06 -9.70 -1.65
CA MET A 216 0.81 -8.92 -2.62
C MET A 216 1.07 -9.74 -3.87
N PHE A 217 0.80 -9.14 -5.02
CA PHE A 217 1.42 -9.54 -6.28
C PHE A 217 2.53 -8.57 -6.60
N ALA A 218 3.75 -9.07 -6.76
CA ALA A 218 4.88 -8.28 -7.20
C ALA A 218 5.46 -8.89 -8.48
N ALA A 219 6.05 -8.06 -9.32
CA ALA A 219 6.74 -8.55 -10.50
C ALA A 219 7.91 -7.66 -10.87
N VAL A 220 8.94 -8.26 -11.47
CA VAL A 220 10.00 -7.55 -12.19
C VAL A 220 9.83 -7.87 -13.66
N VAL A 221 9.67 -6.83 -14.48
CA VAL A 221 9.61 -6.92 -15.95
C VAL A 221 10.89 -6.30 -16.49
N GLU A 222 11.75 -7.11 -17.09
CA GLU A 222 13.06 -6.68 -17.58
C GLU A 222 12.92 -6.10 -19.00
N GLY A 223 12.97 -4.77 -19.10
CA GLY A 223 12.82 -4.01 -20.34
C GLY A 223 14.13 -3.47 -20.92
N PRO A 224 14.09 -2.90 -22.14
CA PRO A 224 15.28 -2.43 -22.86
C PRO A 224 15.97 -1.24 -22.20
N GLN A 225 15.24 -0.43 -21.41
CA GLN A 225 15.79 0.71 -20.66
C GLN A 225 16.05 0.41 -19.19
N GLY A 226 15.86 -0.84 -18.76
CA GLY A 226 15.96 -1.28 -17.37
C GLY A 226 14.68 -1.94 -16.87
N PRO A 227 14.72 -2.53 -15.66
CA PRO A 227 13.58 -3.24 -15.09
C PRO A 227 12.51 -2.29 -14.55
N LEU A 228 11.25 -2.64 -14.80
CA LEU A 228 10.10 -2.10 -14.07
C LEU A 228 9.75 -3.03 -12.91
N PHE A 229 9.49 -2.45 -11.75
CA PHE A 229 9.11 -3.17 -10.55
C PHE A 229 7.65 -2.88 -10.25
N LEU A 230 6.81 -3.90 -10.33
CA LEU A 230 5.39 -3.80 -10.08
C LEU A 230 5.09 -4.31 -8.68
N LYS A 231 4.26 -3.58 -7.95
CA LYS A 231 3.77 -4.01 -6.64
C LYS A 231 2.28 -3.71 -6.53
N ALA A 232 1.47 -4.75 -6.43
CA ALA A 232 0.04 -4.71 -6.17
C ALA A 232 -0.21 -5.25 -4.77
N THR A 233 -0.89 -4.51 -3.90
CA THR A 233 -1.06 -4.89 -2.48
C THR A 233 -2.41 -4.42 -1.95
N GLY A 234 -3.06 -5.26 -1.15
CA GLY A 234 -4.35 -4.97 -0.52
C GLY A 234 -4.87 -6.17 0.28
N PRO A 235 -6.14 -6.08 0.74
CA PRO A 235 -6.83 -7.20 1.38
C PRO A 235 -6.81 -8.46 0.51
N ALA A 236 -6.64 -9.63 1.12
CA ALA A 236 -6.43 -10.88 0.39
C ALA A 236 -7.59 -11.23 -0.55
N ALA A 237 -8.85 -10.97 -0.16
CA ALA A 237 -10.01 -11.23 -1.01
C ALA A 237 -10.05 -10.29 -2.22
N THR A 238 -9.83 -8.98 -2.00
CA THR A 238 -9.63 -7.99 -3.07
C THR A 238 -8.53 -8.43 -4.04
N MET A 239 -7.35 -8.78 -3.53
CA MET A 239 -6.25 -9.21 -4.39
C MET A 239 -6.56 -10.51 -5.14
N ALA A 240 -7.25 -11.47 -4.51
CA ALA A 240 -7.69 -12.69 -5.17
C ALA A 240 -8.63 -12.40 -6.35
N ALA A 241 -9.58 -11.47 -6.19
CA ALA A 241 -10.47 -11.03 -7.26
C ALA A 241 -9.73 -10.41 -8.46
N HIS A 242 -8.57 -9.80 -8.22
CA HIS A 242 -7.73 -9.16 -9.24
C HIS A 242 -6.59 -10.05 -9.76
N GLU A 243 -6.48 -11.31 -9.34
CA GLU A 243 -5.36 -12.17 -9.75
C GLU A 243 -5.27 -12.34 -11.27
N GLN A 244 -6.41 -12.61 -11.91
CA GLN A 244 -6.46 -12.77 -13.37
C GLN A 244 -6.17 -11.44 -14.09
N ALA A 245 -6.71 -10.33 -13.59
CA ALA A 245 -6.48 -9.00 -14.14
C ALA A 245 -4.99 -8.62 -14.05
N PHE A 246 -4.32 -8.94 -12.95
CA PHE A 246 -2.87 -8.73 -12.80
C PHE A 246 -2.06 -9.60 -13.76
N ALA A 247 -2.44 -10.87 -13.95
CA ALA A 247 -1.79 -11.74 -14.92
C ALA A 247 -1.93 -11.23 -16.37
N GLN A 248 -3.12 -10.73 -16.73
CA GLN A 248 -3.38 -10.08 -18.02
C GLN A 248 -2.56 -8.79 -18.18
N PHE A 249 -2.50 -7.97 -17.13
CA PHE A 249 -1.66 -6.77 -17.10
C PHE A 249 -0.20 -7.11 -17.43
N LEU A 250 0.37 -8.12 -16.74
CA LEU A 250 1.73 -8.59 -17.02
C LEU A 250 1.90 -9.13 -18.44
N ASN A 251 0.89 -9.80 -19.00
CA ASN A 251 0.94 -10.33 -20.38
C ASN A 251 0.92 -9.24 -21.45
N SER A 252 0.44 -8.04 -21.12
CA SER A 252 0.33 -6.91 -22.06
C SER A 252 1.65 -6.18 -22.29
N PHE A 253 2.65 -6.39 -21.42
CA PHE A 253 3.95 -5.72 -21.50
C PHE A 253 4.67 -6.08 -22.79
N ARG A 254 5.12 -5.06 -23.51
CA ARG A 254 5.84 -5.19 -24.77
C ARG A 254 6.80 -4.01 -24.95
N PRO A 255 7.92 -4.16 -25.69
CA PRO A 255 8.78 -3.05 -26.08
C PRO A 255 8.05 -1.92 -26.83
#